data_AF-A0A3D0DC42-F1
#
_entry.id   AF-A0A3D0DC42-F1
#
_cell.length_a   1.000
_cell.length_b   1.000
_cell.length_c   1.000
_cell.angle_alpha   90.00
_cell.angle_beta   90.00
_cell.angle_gamma   90.00
#
_symmetry.space_group_name_H-M   'P 1'
#
loop_
_entity.id
_entity.type
_entity.pdbx_description
1 polymer ?
#
loop_
_entity_poly.entity_id
_entity_poly.type
_entity_poly.pdbx_seq_one_letter_code
_entity_poly.pdbx_strand_id
1 'polypeptide(L)'
;RPFFPGGNPPPNDNDGLLHSFGIWDDHDTNNVVPFISTLGPMCAVDGPTPGTLLPNMQMGFNSWLTSVGMSGAYTSMIVMGPGYPQLRDSIFSSQDVILLLGFYETTQDQQCVRLGGHYVTSAGACTQEPAICISDPFFDYNEGEPPPGTIHGSTIHNDAFFVSGPHGSINHDRYQMMPIPLPCPGTPATWMLNGYPNRWSQDGIFTFLNENPIQPGPPVAYQGGPIMVLIDAALIICPAQQQLIPDINVVPETLLYSLNYNVIAGYADQIIIKNVGTGPLHPTSITSDHSWVTVGSFLTTLAPGQADSVDITLNTTGLAVGIYTGHFHVASDDPDTPVMNKPFYSIEVTAPQGCDYVVGDANNSNTFTGLDVTYSVRYFKGGPHPPYSCACPPHGTWYVAGDVNGSCSFTGLDVTYMVRYFKGGPGPIPCPDCPPIDRLLGNQPLERKVENIR
;
A
#
# COMPACT_ATOMS: atom_id res chain seq x y z
N ARG A 1 -2.61 -8.62 28.78
CA ARG A 1 -2.10 -8.82 30.16
C ARG A 1 -0.59 -9.00 30.02
N PRO A 2 0.24 -7.97 30.14
CA PRO A 2 1.62 -8.08 29.65
C PRO A 2 2.61 -8.59 30.69
N PHE A 3 2.34 -8.52 31.99
CA PHE A 3 3.40 -8.75 32.98
C PHE A 3 3.14 -9.99 33.82
N PHE A 4 3.62 -11.14 33.35
CA PHE A 4 3.89 -12.30 34.19
C PHE A 4 5.39 -12.58 34.12
N PRO A 5 6.14 -12.51 35.24
CA PRO A 5 7.49 -13.04 35.28
C PRO A 5 7.40 -14.57 35.36
N GLY A 6 7.20 -15.22 34.22
CA GLY A 6 7.36 -16.66 34.04
C GLY A 6 8.74 -16.94 33.46
N GLY A 7 9.55 -17.77 34.12
CA GLY A 7 10.95 -17.98 33.76
C GLY A 7 11.18 -18.48 32.33
N ASN A 8 12.14 -17.86 31.63
CA ASN A 8 12.73 -18.19 30.32
C ASN A 8 11.74 -18.27 29.12
N PRO A 9 12.03 -17.57 28.02
CA PRO A 9 11.17 -16.56 27.39
C PRO A 9 10.00 -17.18 26.59
N PRO A 10 8.83 -16.54 26.30
CA PRO A 10 8.65 -15.10 25.98
C PRO A 10 7.27 -14.50 26.45
N PRO A 11 6.88 -13.23 26.17
CA PRO A 11 6.73 -12.61 24.85
C PRO A 11 7.60 -11.35 24.71
N ASN A 12 8.72 -11.43 23.99
CA ASN A 12 8.89 -10.51 22.87
C ASN A 12 7.55 -10.31 22.14
N ASP A 13 6.90 -9.17 22.39
CA ASP A 13 5.68 -8.76 21.71
C ASP A 13 5.93 -8.38 20.23
N ASN A 14 7.21 -8.40 19.82
CA ASN A 14 7.77 -7.98 18.55
C ASN A 14 7.47 -6.52 18.23
N ASP A 15 7.16 -5.72 19.25
CA ASP A 15 7.09 -4.27 19.09
C ASP A 15 8.51 -3.72 18.95
N GLY A 16 8.72 -2.90 17.93
CA GLY A 16 10.03 -2.31 17.65
C GLY A 16 10.42 -1.21 18.64
N LEU A 17 9.51 -0.79 19.54
CA LEU A 17 9.70 0.38 20.38
C LEU A 17 10.81 0.19 21.41
N LEU A 18 10.97 -1.01 21.96
CA LEU A 18 12.05 -1.38 22.87
C LEU A 18 12.68 -2.68 22.38
N HIS A 19 13.93 -2.62 21.95
CA HIS A 19 14.68 -3.83 21.59
C HIS A 19 15.44 -4.38 22.79
N SER A 20 15.79 -5.67 22.72
CA SER A 20 16.74 -6.26 23.66
C SER A 20 18.16 -5.77 23.41
N PHE A 21 18.82 -5.28 24.46
CA PHE A 21 20.22 -4.87 24.45
C PHE A 21 21.21 -6.02 24.70
N GLY A 22 20.72 -7.25 24.87
CA GLY A 22 21.55 -8.41 25.22
C GLY A 22 20.99 -9.73 24.70
N ILE A 23 21.30 -10.82 25.41
CA ILE A 23 20.76 -12.16 25.12
C ILE A 23 19.43 -12.44 25.84
N TRP A 24 18.91 -11.46 26.57
CA TRP A 24 17.67 -11.51 27.34
C TRP A 24 16.49 -10.92 26.55
N ASP A 25 15.29 -10.99 27.11
CA ASP A 25 14.08 -10.43 26.53
C ASP A 25 14.04 -8.88 26.68
N ASP A 26 13.35 -8.17 25.80
CA ASP A 26 13.24 -6.71 25.87
C ASP A 26 12.54 -6.20 27.14
N HIS A 27 11.71 -7.03 27.78
CA HIS A 27 11.07 -6.76 29.07
C HIS A 27 11.84 -7.30 30.28
N ASP A 28 13.04 -7.87 30.09
CA ASP A 28 13.89 -8.35 31.18
C ASP A 28 14.46 -7.17 32.00
N THR A 29 14.58 -7.32 33.32
CA THR A 29 15.13 -6.27 34.20
C THR A 29 16.58 -5.92 33.87
N ASN A 30 17.35 -6.85 33.28
CA ASN A 30 18.69 -6.58 32.77
C ASN A 30 18.69 -5.61 31.56
N ASN A 31 17.55 -5.41 30.90
CA ASN A 31 17.40 -4.48 29.79
C ASN A 31 17.30 -3.01 30.26
N VAL A 32 16.92 -2.78 31.52
CA VAL A 32 16.67 -1.43 32.07
C VAL A 32 17.93 -0.55 32.02
N VAL A 33 19.06 -1.01 32.58
CA VAL A 33 20.28 -0.19 32.67
C VAL A 33 20.83 0.20 31.28
N PRO A 34 20.99 -0.73 30.31
CA PRO A 34 21.39 -0.37 28.95
C PRO A 34 20.40 0.58 28.26
N PHE A 35 19.10 0.35 28.45
CA PHE A 35 18.05 1.19 27.87
C PHE A 35 18.12 2.63 28.38
N ILE A 36 18.08 2.84 29.70
CA ILE A 36 18.14 4.20 30.28
C ILE A 36 19.48 4.87 30.04
N SER A 37 20.59 4.11 29.97
CA SER A 37 21.91 4.66 29.63
C SER A 37 21.99 5.15 28.18
N THR A 38 21.15 4.61 27.29
CA THR A 38 21.04 5.02 25.89
C THR A 38 20.05 6.18 25.73
N LEU A 39 18.87 6.07 26.36
CA LEU A 39 17.81 7.07 26.28
C LEU A 39 18.14 8.36 27.03
N GLY A 40 18.77 8.26 28.21
CA GLY A 40 19.07 9.40 29.09
C GLY A 40 19.80 10.53 28.36
N PRO A 41 20.94 10.26 27.68
CA PRO A 41 21.64 11.28 26.90
C PRO A 41 20.79 11.91 25.78
N MET A 42 19.85 11.16 25.17
CA MET A 42 18.94 11.69 24.16
C MET A 42 17.94 12.70 24.76
N CYS A 43 17.54 12.48 26.00
CA CYS A 43 16.72 13.41 26.79
C CYS A 43 17.54 14.53 27.45
N ALA A 44 18.87 14.53 27.29
CA ALA A 44 19.80 15.43 27.97
C ALA A 44 19.69 15.41 29.51
N VAL A 45 19.43 14.23 30.09
CA VAL A 45 19.52 14.02 31.55
C VAL A 45 20.99 14.16 32.02
N ASP A 46 21.18 14.46 33.29
CA ASP A 46 22.52 14.66 33.92
C ASP A 46 23.40 15.70 33.19
N GLY A 47 22.76 16.60 32.44
CA GLY A 47 23.39 17.68 31.72
C GLY A 47 23.76 18.87 32.63
N PRO A 48 24.22 19.99 32.04
CA PRO A 48 24.55 21.20 32.80
C PRO A 48 23.32 21.94 33.34
N THR A 49 22.12 21.63 32.82
CA THR A 49 20.84 22.18 33.31
C THR A 49 20.29 21.22 34.38
N PRO A 50 19.87 21.70 35.56
CA PRO A 50 19.19 20.86 36.54
C PRO A 50 17.94 20.19 35.95
N GLY A 51 17.89 18.88 36.01
CA GLY A 51 16.80 18.04 35.51
C GLY A 51 16.76 17.99 33.98
N THR A 52 15.56 17.98 33.42
CA THR A 52 15.33 17.87 31.97
C THR A 52 14.32 18.92 31.51
N LEU A 53 14.72 19.73 30.52
CA LEU A 53 13.81 20.65 29.84
C LEU A 53 12.79 19.86 29.01
N LEU A 54 11.54 20.29 29.02
CA LEU A 54 10.46 19.60 28.29
C LEU A 54 10.74 19.40 26.78
N PRO A 55 11.31 20.38 26.05
CA PRO A 55 11.73 20.16 24.67
C PRO A 55 12.81 19.09 24.50
N ASN A 56 13.71 18.92 25.48
CA ASN A 56 14.73 17.87 25.44
C ASN A 56 14.11 16.50 25.68
N MET A 57 13.10 16.39 26.55
CA MET A 57 12.34 15.15 26.73
C MET A 57 11.62 14.74 25.42
N GLN A 58 10.96 15.69 24.75
CA GLN A 58 10.33 15.42 23.44
C GLN A 58 11.38 15.06 22.37
N MET A 59 12.52 15.75 22.35
CA MET A 59 13.63 15.45 21.44
C MET A 59 14.20 14.06 21.70
N GLY A 60 14.35 13.65 22.96
CA GLY A 60 14.81 12.33 23.35
C GLY A 60 13.88 11.23 22.87
N PHE A 61 12.56 11.42 23.05
CA PHE A 61 11.55 10.53 22.49
C PHE A 61 11.66 10.39 20.96
N ASN A 62 11.71 11.50 20.23
CA ASN A 62 11.82 11.47 18.76
C ASN A 62 13.16 10.85 18.28
N SER A 63 14.24 11.09 19.02
CA SER A 63 15.56 10.52 18.73
C SER A 63 15.59 9.02 18.96
N TRP A 64 14.92 8.55 20.01
CA TRP A 64 14.74 7.14 20.30
C TRP A 64 13.92 6.44 19.20
N LEU A 65 12.77 7.01 18.80
CA LEU A 65 12.01 6.45 17.66
C LEU A 65 12.84 6.34 16.39
N THR A 66 13.70 7.33 16.14
CA THR A 66 14.62 7.29 14.99
C THR A 66 15.65 6.18 15.15
N SER A 67 16.22 5.97 16.34
CA SER A 67 17.24 4.95 16.58
C SER A 67 16.72 3.52 16.42
N VAL A 68 15.43 3.30 16.70
CA VAL A 68 14.76 1.99 16.54
C VAL A 68 13.99 1.84 15.22
N GLY A 69 14.10 2.82 14.30
CA GLY A 69 13.50 2.74 12.97
C GLY A 69 11.98 2.99 12.92
N MET A 70 11.43 3.69 13.91
CA MET A 70 9.99 3.95 14.10
C MET A 70 9.63 5.44 14.02
N SER A 71 10.40 6.27 13.30
CA SER A 71 10.25 7.73 13.23
C SER A 71 8.88 8.24 12.71
N GLY A 72 8.03 7.36 12.17
CA GLY A 72 6.66 7.66 11.76
C GLY A 72 5.58 6.83 12.46
N ALA A 73 5.92 6.04 13.49
CA ALA A 73 4.96 5.20 14.20
C ALA A 73 4.14 5.98 15.23
N TYR A 74 4.69 7.08 15.76
CA TYR A 74 4.06 7.91 16.79
C TYR A 74 4.26 9.39 16.49
N THR A 75 3.34 10.21 17.00
CA THR A 75 3.47 11.66 17.08
C THR A 75 3.66 12.08 18.54
N SER A 76 4.36 13.18 18.77
CA SER A 76 4.55 13.76 20.09
C SER A 76 4.17 15.24 20.07
N MET A 77 3.42 15.70 21.08
CA MET A 77 3.02 17.09 21.20
C MET A 77 3.17 17.60 22.63
N ILE A 78 3.77 18.78 22.77
CA ILE A 78 3.82 19.50 24.03
C ILE A 78 2.57 20.38 24.14
N VAL A 79 1.88 20.27 25.27
CA VAL A 79 0.76 21.13 25.65
C VAL A 79 1.14 21.87 26.92
N MET A 80 1.27 23.19 26.83
CA MET A 80 1.51 24.04 27.99
C MET A 80 0.19 24.30 28.73
N GLY A 81 0.20 24.15 30.05
CA GLY A 81 -0.94 24.41 30.92
C GLY A 81 -2.22 23.64 30.57
N PRO A 82 -2.15 22.32 30.36
CA PRO A 82 -3.28 21.53 29.88
C PRO A 82 -4.46 21.58 30.86
N GLY A 83 -5.67 21.71 30.31
CA GLY A 83 -6.89 21.62 31.09
C GLY A 83 -7.33 20.17 31.34
N TYR A 84 -8.18 19.97 32.35
CA TYR A 84 -8.72 18.63 32.65
C TYR A 84 -9.37 17.93 31.43
N PRO A 85 -10.26 18.58 30.64
CA PRO A 85 -10.90 17.89 29.51
C PRO A 85 -9.89 17.37 28.49
N GLN A 86 -8.85 18.16 28.19
CA GLN A 86 -7.82 17.79 27.24
C GLN A 86 -7.00 16.59 27.72
N LEU A 87 -6.60 16.56 29.00
CA LEU A 87 -5.88 15.41 29.57
C LEU A 87 -6.77 14.16 29.58
N ARG A 88 -8.02 14.30 30.05
CA ARG A 88 -9.00 13.19 30.07
C ARG A 88 -9.19 12.59 28.69
N ASP A 89 -9.46 13.42 27.69
CA ASP A 89 -9.75 12.96 26.32
C ASP A 89 -8.51 12.31 25.69
N SER A 90 -7.32 12.82 26.02
CA SER A 90 -6.05 12.21 25.59
C SER A 90 -5.85 10.82 26.18
N ILE A 91 -6.03 10.69 27.50
CA ILE A 91 -5.90 9.41 28.20
C ILE A 91 -6.95 8.40 27.69
N PHE A 92 -8.19 8.84 27.46
CA PHE A 92 -9.24 7.96 26.92
C PHE A 92 -9.05 7.55 25.46
N SER A 93 -8.30 8.33 24.70
CA SER A 93 -7.93 7.99 23.33
C SER A 93 -6.75 7.01 23.26
N SER A 94 -6.38 6.39 24.40
CA SER A 94 -5.22 5.50 24.53
C SER A 94 -3.91 6.18 24.08
N GLN A 95 -3.76 7.47 24.41
CA GLN A 95 -2.53 8.22 24.22
C GLN A 95 -1.72 8.18 25.52
N ASP A 96 -0.40 8.10 25.42
CA ASP A 96 0.48 8.19 26.57
C ASP A 96 0.68 9.66 26.96
N VAL A 97 0.63 9.94 28.26
CA VAL A 97 0.71 11.30 28.80
C VAL A 97 1.77 11.38 29.88
N ILE A 98 2.80 12.19 29.64
CA ILE A 98 3.80 12.57 30.64
C ILE A 98 3.49 14.00 31.09
N LEU A 99 3.28 14.21 32.38
CA LEU A 99 3.01 15.52 32.96
C LEU A 99 4.28 16.11 33.57
N LEU A 100 4.48 17.41 33.35
CA LEU A 100 5.42 18.22 34.13
C LEU A 100 4.65 18.91 35.26
N LEU A 101 4.85 18.42 36.47
CA LEU A 101 4.37 19.08 37.69
C LEU A 101 5.35 20.19 38.05
N GLY A 102 4.82 21.37 38.39
CA GLY A 102 5.58 22.50 38.90
C GLY A 102 5.25 22.76 40.36
N PHE A 103 6.29 23.00 41.16
CA PHE A 103 6.16 23.37 42.56
C PHE A 103 6.28 24.88 42.70
N TYR A 104 5.25 25.54 43.24
CA TYR A 104 5.19 26.99 43.33
C TYR A 104 5.02 27.43 44.78
N GLU A 105 5.86 28.36 45.22
CA GLU A 105 5.70 29.08 46.48
C GLU A 105 4.82 30.31 46.27
N THR A 106 3.83 30.49 47.15
CA THR A 106 3.12 31.77 47.26
C THR A 106 3.88 32.67 48.25
N THR A 107 4.50 33.74 47.75
CA THR A 107 5.23 34.71 48.59
C THR A 107 4.29 35.61 49.37
N GLN A 108 4.85 36.39 50.31
CA GLN A 108 4.09 37.35 51.12
C GLN A 108 3.34 38.41 50.28
N ASP A 109 3.85 38.73 49.09
CA ASP A 109 3.25 39.67 48.14
C ASP A 109 2.24 39.01 47.18
N GLN A 110 1.77 37.80 47.51
CA GLN A 110 0.87 36.98 46.69
C GLN A 110 1.40 36.68 45.29
N GLN A 111 2.73 36.72 45.10
CA GLN A 111 3.36 36.27 43.87
C GLN A 111 3.63 34.78 43.95
N CYS A 112 3.43 34.09 42.83
CA CYS A 112 3.88 32.70 42.70
C CYS A 112 5.32 32.66 42.20
N VAL A 113 6.18 31.94 42.90
CA VAL A 113 7.55 31.67 42.46
C VAL A 113 7.70 30.17 42.22
N ARG A 114 8.05 29.78 40.99
CA ARG A 114 8.31 28.38 40.65
C ARG A 114 9.62 27.93 41.29
N LEU A 115 9.55 27.00 42.25
CA LEU A 115 10.70 26.43 42.95
C LEU A 115 11.37 25.31 42.16
N GLY A 116 10.64 24.57 41.33
CA GLY A 116 11.15 23.39 40.64
C GLY A 116 10.03 22.58 39.99
N GLY A 117 10.34 21.37 39.53
CA GLY A 117 9.34 20.49 38.93
C GLY A 117 9.71 19.02 38.92
N HIS A 118 8.72 18.19 38.60
CA HIS A 118 8.80 16.72 38.63
C HIS A 118 7.99 16.13 37.48
N TYR A 119 8.53 15.09 36.84
CA TYR A 119 7.84 14.39 35.77
C TYR A 119 7.11 13.17 36.30
N VAL A 120 5.83 13.02 35.93
CA VAL A 120 5.00 11.86 36.26
C VAL A 120 4.29 11.38 35.00
N THR A 121 3.94 10.10 34.92
CA THR A 121 3.06 9.62 33.84
C THR A 121 1.62 9.59 34.33
N SER A 122 0.65 9.77 33.42
CA SER A 122 -0.77 9.70 33.74
C SER A 122 -1.42 8.61 32.91
N ALA A 123 -2.00 7.63 33.57
CA ALA A 123 -2.56 6.44 32.94
C ALA A 123 -4.06 6.24 33.26
N GLY A 124 -4.69 7.21 33.92
CA GLY A 124 -6.14 7.20 34.11
C GLY A 124 -6.73 8.58 34.36
N ALA A 125 -8.00 8.74 34.01
CA ALA A 125 -8.80 9.93 34.29
C ALA A 125 -10.23 9.54 34.66
N CYS A 126 -10.89 10.37 35.47
CA CYS A 126 -12.27 10.11 35.92
C CYS A 126 -13.32 10.64 34.94
N THR A 127 -14.41 9.90 34.73
CA THR A 127 -15.50 10.38 33.86
C THR A 127 -16.43 11.39 34.54
N GLN A 128 -16.53 11.34 35.88
CA GLN A 128 -17.56 12.05 36.65
C GLN A 128 -17.04 13.33 37.34
N GLU A 129 -15.74 13.41 37.58
CA GLU A 129 -15.12 14.55 38.25
C GLU A 129 -13.70 14.79 37.74
N PRO A 130 -13.14 16.00 37.92
CA PRO A 130 -11.78 16.32 37.49
C PRO A 130 -10.75 15.63 38.39
N ALA A 131 -10.33 14.43 38.01
CA ALA A 131 -9.29 13.69 38.72
C ALA A 131 -8.52 12.80 37.75
N ILE A 132 -7.22 12.70 37.98
CA ILE A 132 -6.30 11.87 37.22
C ILE A 132 -5.60 10.88 38.14
N CYS A 133 -5.11 9.82 37.52
CA CYS A 133 -4.39 8.73 38.13
C CYS A 133 -2.97 8.73 37.54
N ILE A 134 -1.99 9.05 38.37
CA ILE A 134 -0.59 9.18 37.95
C ILE A 134 0.25 8.03 38.49
N SER A 135 1.31 7.69 37.76
CA SER A 135 2.43 6.89 38.25
C SER A 135 3.56 7.85 38.60
N ASP A 136 3.91 7.88 39.88
CA ASP A 136 4.90 8.76 40.47
C ASP A 136 5.94 7.93 41.24
N PRO A 137 7.13 7.70 40.66
CA PRO A 137 8.17 6.92 41.32
C PRO A 137 8.77 7.58 42.57
N PHE A 138 8.42 8.82 42.93
CA PHE A 138 8.92 9.45 44.15
C PHE A 138 7.88 9.48 45.25
N PHE A 139 6.63 9.85 44.91
CA PHE A 139 5.52 9.93 45.84
C PHE A 139 4.47 8.85 45.55
N ASP A 140 4.81 7.59 45.86
CA ASP A 140 3.96 6.42 45.61
C ASP A 140 3.08 6.09 46.83
N TYR A 141 1.97 6.83 46.99
CA TYR A 141 1.13 6.75 48.20
C TYR A 141 0.25 5.49 48.24
N ASN A 142 -0.09 4.94 47.08
CA ASN A 142 -0.93 3.75 46.92
C ASN A 142 -0.14 2.46 46.61
N GLU A 143 1.16 2.43 46.87
CA GLU A 143 1.96 1.23 46.68
C GLU A 143 1.50 0.07 47.61
N GLY A 144 0.92 -0.98 47.01
CA GLY A 144 0.70 -2.27 47.66
C GLY A 144 -0.72 -2.82 47.62
N GLU A 145 -0.80 -4.15 47.44
CA GLU A 145 -2.03 -4.93 47.62
C GLU A 145 -2.62 -4.66 49.01
N PRO A 146 -3.92 -4.89 49.28
CA PRO A 146 -4.36 -5.10 50.65
C PRO A 146 -3.80 -6.44 51.16
N PRO A 147 -3.02 -6.46 52.26
CA PRO A 147 -2.71 -5.33 53.13
C PRO A 147 -1.54 -4.49 52.58
N PRO A 148 -1.62 -3.14 52.65
CA PRO A 148 -0.67 -2.22 52.04
C PRO A 148 0.77 -2.73 52.21
N GLY A 149 1.52 -2.71 51.12
CA GLY A 149 2.93 -3.06 51.12
C GLY A 149 3.71 -2.22 52.13
N THR A 150 4.90 -2.68 52.50
CA THR A 150 5.79 -1.87 53.32
C THR A 150 6.32 -0.75 52.43
N ILE A 151 5.84 0.48 52.65
CA ILE A 151 6.37 1.71 52.03
C ILE A 151 7.90 1.60 51.98
N HIS A 152 8.48 1.65 50.79
CA HIS A 152 9.92 1.61 50.61
C HIS A 152 10.47 2.88 49.99
N GLY A 153 11.79 3.06 50.08
CA GLY A 153 12.44 4.27 49.57
C GLY A 153 12.44 4.32 48.05
N SER A 154 12.46 5.53 47.49
CA SER A 154 12.49 5.80 46.04
C SER A 154 13.66 5.14 45.30
N THR A 155 14.72 4.72 46.01
CA THR A 155 15.85 3.98 45.42
C THR A 155 15.49 2.56 44.98
N ILE A 156 14.33 2.02 45.37
CA ILE A 156 13.84 0.69 44.96
C ILE A 156 13.05 0.76 43.63
N HIS A 157 12.63 1.96 43.20
CA HIS A 157 11.86 2.14 41.96
C HIS A 157 12.75 2.13 40.69
N ASN A 158 14.00 1.68 40.84
CA ASN A 158 14.87 1.32 39.72
C ASN A 158 14.51 -0.05 39.11
N ASP A 159 13.64 -0.81 39.77
CA ASP A 159 13.00 -2.01 39.24
C ASP A 159 11.53 -1.67 38.91
N ALA A 160 11.17 -1.86 37.64
CA ALA A 160 9.85 -1.56 37.10
C ALA A 160 8.72 -2.31 37.82
N PHE A 161 9.03 -3.41 38.53
CA PHE A 161 8.05 -4.11 39.36
C PHE A 161 7.51 -3.24 40.52
N PHE A 162 8.30 -2.29 41.00
CA PHE A 162 7.99 -1.42 42.15
C PHE A 162 7.61 0.01 41.73
N VAL A 163 7.38 0.25 40.43
CA VAL A 163 6.85 1.53 39.95
C VAL A 163 5.33 1.45 39.98
N SER A 164 4.69 2.03 41.01
CA SER A 164 3.21 2.12 41.13
C SER A 164 2.44 0.78 41.11
N GLY A 165 3.09 -0.31 41.55
CA GLY A 165 2.50 -1.64 41.74
C GLY A 165 2.18 -2.43 40.45
N PRO A 166 2.00 -3.77 40.52
CA PRO A 166 1.70 -4.59 39.35
C PRO A 166 0.44 -4.15 38.59
N HIS A 167 0.59 -3.95 37.28
CA HIS A 167 -0.48 -3.69 36.30
C HIS A 167 -1.49 -4.86 36.25
N GLY A 168 -2.41 -4.88 37.21
CA GLY A 168 -3.42 -5.93 37.34
C GLY A 168 -4.23 -5.88 38.63
N SER A 169 -3.74 -5.21 39.68
CA SER A 169 -4.42 -5.25 40.99
C SER A 169 -4.29 -3.99 41.87
N ILE A 170 -3.58 -2.93 41.48
CA ILE A 170 -3.35 -1.75 42.36
C ILE A 170 -3.59 -0.40 41.64
N ASN A 171 -4.02 0.59 42.42
CA ASN A 171 -4.45 1.91 41.97
C ASN A 171 -3.25 2.84 41.79
N HIS A 172 -3.03 3.37 40.58
CA HIS A 172 -2.28 4.61 40.39
C HIS A 172 -2.68 5.69 41.42
N ASP A 173 -1.75 6.59 41.76
CA ASP A 173 -2.04 7.65 42.71
C ASP A 173 -3.06 8.62 42.13
N ARG A 174 -4.18 8.71 42.82
CA ARG A 174 -5.32 9.50 42.39
C ARG A 174 -5.28 10.88 43.00
N TYR A 175 -5.20 11.90 42.16
CA TYR A 175 -5.26 13.30 42.59
C TYR A 175 -6.42 14.03 41.94
N GLN A 176 -7.09 14.85 42.75
CA GLN A 176 -8.13 15.73 42.24
C GLN A 176 -7.48 16.91 41.52
N MET A 177 -7.91 17.14 40.29
CA MET A 177 -7.56 18.34 39.54
C MET A 177 -8.54 19.46 39.90
N MET A 178 -8.03 20.68 40.07
CA MET A 178 -8.89 21.86 40.20
C MET A 178 -8.29 23.06 39.48
N PRO A 179 -9.11 23.99 38.95
CA PRO A 179 -8.60 25.25 38.41
C PRO A 179 -7.82 26.00 39.49
N ILE A 180 -6.75 26.69 39.08
CA ILE A 180 -5.93 27.43 40.04
C ILE A 180 -6.78 28.57 40.66
N PRO A 181 -6.85 28.67 41.99
CA PRO A 181 -7.73 29.63 42.66
C PRO A 181 -7.29 31.10 42.53
N LEU A 182 -5.99 31.34 42.28
CA LEU A 182 -5.41 32.67 42.07
C LEU A 182 -4.54 32.67 40.81
N PRO A 183 -4.66 33.70 39.93
CA PRO A 183 -3.75 33.84 38.80
C PRO A 183 -2.31 33.88 39.29
N CYS A 184 -1.47 33.08 38.67
CA CYS A 184 -0.10 32.83 39.07
C CYS A 184 0.78 33.37 37.93
N PRO A 185 1.21 34.64 37.97
CA PRO A 185 1.85 35.28 36.83
C PRO A 185 3.18 34.58 36.53
N GLY A 186 3.35 34.10 35.30
CA GLY A 186 4.56 33.42 34.86
C GLY A 186 4.51 31.89 34.84
N THR A 187 3.41 31.27 35.26
CA THR A 187 3.14 29.86 34.93
C THR A 187 2.23 29.73 33.71
N PRO A 188 2.46 28.73 32.84
CA PRO A 188 1.49 28.30 31.84
C PRO A 188 0.27 27.59 32.45
N ALA A 189 0.38 27.08 33.68
CA ALA A 189 -0.60 26.20 34.29
C ALA A 189 -1.96 26.86 34.43
N THR A 190 -3.01 26.09 34.16
CA THR A 190 -4.41 26.48 34.37
C THR A 190 -5.10 25.63 35.45
N TRP A 191 -4.48 24.51 35.83
CA TRP A 191 -4.96 23.55 36.83
C TRP A 191 -3.85 23.15 37.81
N MET A 192 -4.27 22.77 39.01
CA MET A 192 -3.42 22.25 40.09
C MET A 192 -3.84 20.84 40.49
N LEU A 193 -2.90 20.09 41.10
CA LEU A 193 -3.17 18.82 41.75
C LEU A 193 -3.43 19.04 43.23
N ASN A 194 -4.70 18.97 43.62
CA ASN A 194 -5.11 19.12 45.01
C ASN A 194 -4.77 17.87 45.81
N GLY A 195 -4.16 18.07 46.99
CA GLY A 195 -3.74 16.99 47.88
C GLY A 195 -2.42 16.31 47.50
N TYR A 196 -1.76 16.75 46.43
CA TYR A 196 -0.41 16.26 46.10
C TYR A 196 0.61 16.68 47.17
N PRO A 197 1.57 15.83 47.55
CA PRO A 197 2.57 16.16 48.57
C PRO A 197 3.28 17.49 48.30
N ASN A 198 3.13 18.44 49.23
CA ASN A 198 3.64 19.81 49.08
C ASN A 198 4.51 20.26 50.27
N ARG A 199 5.04 19.31 51.05
CA ARG A 199 5.88 19.60 52.22
C ARG A 199 7.32 19.91 51.80
N TRP A 200 7.84 21.04 52.28
CA TRP A 200 9.23 21.45 52.11
C TRP A 200 10.16 20.71 53.09
N SER A 201 10.43 19.43 52.81
CA SER A 201 11.33 18.55 53.58
C SER A 201 12.31 17.84 52.67
N GLN A 202 13.40 17.32 53.22
CA GLN A 202 14.42 16.60 52.45
C GLN A 202 13.87 15.33 51.75
N ASP A 203 12.91 14.65 52.37
CA ASP A 203 12.17 13.53 51.79
C ASP A 203 10.91 13.98 51.01
N GLY A 204 10.79 15.28 50.77
CA GLY A 204 9.66 15.91 50.09
C GLY A 204 10.12 16.75 48.90
N ILE A 205 9.41 17.83 48.61
CA ILE A 205 9.62 18.56 47.36
C ILE A 205 10.95 19.32 47.28
N PHE A 206 11.68 19.44 48.40
CA PHE A 206 13.01 20.06 48.44
C PHE A 206 13.98 19.37 47.47
N THR A 207 13.82 18.06 47.24
CA THR A 207 14.67 17.32 46.31
C THR A 207 14.53 17.78 44.85
N PHE A 208 13.44 18.47 44.52
CA PHE A 208 13.15 18.98 43.18
C PHE A 208 13.46 20.47 43.04
N LEU A 209 14.13 21.08 44.02
CA LEU A 209 14.49 22.50 43.99
C LEU A 209 15.36 22.80 42.76
N ASN A 210 14.90 23.74 41.94
CA ASN A 210 15.46 24.17 40.66
C ASN A 210 15.50 23.11 39.54
N GLU A 211 14.97 21.92 39.79
CA GLU A 211 14.89 20.86 38.80
C GLU A 211 13.81 21.13 37.75
N ASN A 212 14.01 20.58 36.54
CA ASN A 212 13.04 20.58 35.45
C ASN A 212 12.43 21.97 35.15
N PRO A 213 13.25 22.99 34.85
CA PRO A 213 12.75 24.33 34.57
C PRO A 213 11.93 24.38 33.27
N ILE A 214 10.89 25.22 33.21
CA ILE A 214 10.13 25.46 31.97
C ILE A 214 10.99 26.21 30.95
N GLN A 215 11.80 27.15 31.45
CA GLN A 215 12.77 27.94 30.70
C GLN A 215 14.03 28.12 31.55
N PRO A 216 15.23 28.21 30.94
CA PRO A 216 16.45 28.49 31.68
C PRO A 216 16.34 29.80 32.46
N GLY A 217 16.75 29.77 33.73
CA GLY A 217 16.69 30.92 34.62
C GLY A 217 17.65 30.78 35.80
N PRO A 218 17.87 31.86 36.56
CA PRO A 218 18.67 31.78 37.77
C PRO A 218 17.97 30.86 38.80
N PRO A 219 18.75 30.15 39.65
CA PRO A 219 18.19 29.38 40.75
C PRO A 219 17.36 30.25 41.68
N VAL A 220 16.24 29.72 42.16
CA VAL A 220 15.40 30.34 43.18
C VAL A 220 15.63 29.68 44.53
N ALA A 221 15.23 30.38 45.60
CA ALA A 221 15.30 29.90 46.98
C ALA A 221 13.92 30.00 47.62
N TYR A 222 13.57 28.99 48.41
CA TYR A 222 12.33 28.96 49.18
C TYR A 222 12.35 29.99 50.32
N GLN A 223 11.27 30.75 50.45
CA GLN A 223 11.14 31.85 51.43
C GLN A 223 10.22 31.51 52.63
N GLY A 224 9.71 30.28 52.72
CA GLY A 224 8.84 29.85 53.82
C GLY A 224 7.34 30.02 53.58
N GLY A 225 6.92 30.32 52.34
CA GLY A 225 5.54 30.46 51.92
C GLY A 225 4.82 29.13 51.67
N PRO A 226 3.48 29.13 51.54
CA PRO A 226 2.72 27.95 51.16
C PRO A 226 3.10 27.44 49.78
N ILE A 227 3.07 26.12 49.56
CA ILE A 227 3.36 25.50 48.26
C ILE A 227 2.08 24.99 47.59
N MET A 228 1.98 25.27 46.29
CA MET A 228 1.01 24.72 45.36
C MET A 228 1.71 23.85 44.31
N VAL A 229 0.99 22.83 43.83
CA VAL A 229 1.48 21.89 42.81
C VAL A 229 0.64 22.08 41.56
N LEU A 230 1.24 22.62 40.51
CA LEU A 230 0.57 23.01 39.28
C LEU A 230 0.96 22.07 38.14
N ILE A 231 0.08 21.92 37.15
CA ILE A 231 0.42 21.16 35.92
C ILE A 231 0.94 22.15 34.89
N ASP A 232 2.26 22.27 34.79
CA ASP A 232 2.91 23.22 33.89
C ASP A 232 2.74 22.81 32.43
N ALA A 233 2.85 21.52 32.14
CA ALA A 233 2.73 21.01 30.78
C ALA A 233 2.40 19.51 30.74
N ALA A 234 2.02 19.04 29.57
CA ALA A 234 1.96 17.62 29.22
C ALA A 234 2.70 17.37 27.90
N LEU A 235 3.50 16.31 27.86
CA LEU A 235 3.94 15.67 26.62
C LEU A 235 2.96 14.53 26.32
N ILE A 236 2.19 14.68 25.25
CA ILE A 236 1.20 13.72 24.80
C ILE A 236 1.79 12.97 23.60
N ILE A 237 1.76 11.65 23.67
CA ILE A 237 2.29 10.75 22.64
C ILE A 237 1.12 9.93 22.09
N CYS A 238 0.97 9.93 20.77
CA CYS A 238 -0.12 9.24 20.09
C CYS A 238 0.45 8.31 19.03
N PRO A 239 -0.18 7.16 18.73
CA PRO A 239 0.08 6.47 17.49
C PRO A 239 -0.11 7.43 16.32
N ALA A 240 0.85 7.47 15.41
CA ALA A 240 0.68 8.22 14.18
C ALA A 240 -0.53 7.63 13.45
N GLN A 241 -1.47 8.48 13.05
CA GLN A 241 -2.56 8.02 12.19
C GLN A 241 -1.92 7.41 10.94
N GLN A 242 -2.14 6.11 10.69
CA GLN A 242 -1.75 5.49 9.42
C GLN A 242 -2.45 6.28 8.32
N GLN A 243 -1.67 7.03 7.54
CA GLN A 243 -2.21 7.73 6.39
C GLN A 243 -2.74 6.66 5.44
N LEU A 244 -4.05 6.66 5.21
CA LEU A 244 -4.69 5.77 4.25
C LEU A 244 -4.31 6.25 2.85
N ILE A 245 -3.29 5.62 2.26
CA ILE A 245 -2.74 5.99 0.96
C ILE A 245 -3.13 4.88 -0.03
N PRO A 246 -3.91 5.17 -1.08
CA PRO A 246 -4.11 4.23 -2.17
C PRO A 246 -2.80 4.06 -2.96
N ASP A 247 -2.51 2.84 -3.42
CA ASP A 247 -1.33 2.53 -4.23
C ASP A 247 -1.75 1.52 -5.31
N ILE A 248 -1.59 1.91 -6.58
CA ILE A 248 -2.03 1.15 -7.74
C ILE A 248 -0.95 0.22 -8.27
N ASN A 249 -1.32 -1.04 -8.45
CA ASN A 249 -0.53 -1.99 -9.22
C ASN A 249 -1.37 -2.56 -10.37
N VAL A 250 -0.77 -2.68 -11.56
CA VAL A 250 -1.41 -3.21 -12.77
C VAL A 250 -0.58 -4.35 -13.33
N VAL A 251 -1.21 -5.49 -13.58
CA VAL A 251 -0.58 -6.69 -14.18
C VAL A 251 -1.44 -7.25 -15.33
N PRO A 252 -0.85 -7.98 -16.30
CA PRO A 252 0.57 -8.27 -16.47
C PRO A 252 1.36 -7.03 -16.95
N GLU A 253 2.68 -7.16 -17.10
CA GLU A 253 3.52 -6.10 -17.68
C GLU A 253 3.36 -6.01 -19.20
N THR A 254 3.03 -7.13 -19.86
CA THR A 254 2.95 -7.22 -21.31
C THR A 254 1.83 -8.15 -21.77
N LEU A 255 1.14 -7.74 -22.83
CA LEU A 255 0.15 -8.54 -23.55
C LEU A 255 0.59 -8.72 -25.02
N LEU A 256 0.46 -9.94 -25.55
CA LEU A 256 0.85 -10.27 -26.92
C LEU A 256 -0.30 -10.95 -27.65
N TYR A 257 -0.63 -10.47 -28.84
CA TYR A 257 -1.72 -11.01 -29.67
C TYR A 257 -1.31 -11.14 -31.13
N SER A 258 -1.91 -12.10 -31.83
CA SER A 258 -1.84 -12.23 -33.29
C SER A 258 -3.25 -12.50 -33.83
N LEU A 259 -3.69 -11.68 -34.77
CA LEU A 259 -5.05 -11.66 -35.32
C LEU A 259 -5.02 -11.40 -36.83
N ASN A 260 -5.95 -12.00 -37.58
CA ASN A 260 -6.14 -11.63 -38.98
C ASN A 260 -6.71 -10.19 -39.08
N TYR A 261 -6.50 -9.50 -40.20
CA TYR A 261 -7.20 -8.25 -40.48
C TYR A 261 -8.72 -8.46 -40.59
N ASN A 262 -9.52 -7.42 -40.32
CA ASN A 262 -10.99 -7.45 -40.34
C ASN A 262 -11.67 -8.44 -39.36
N VAL A 263 -11.09 -8.58 -38.16
CA VAL A 263 -11.63 -9.40 -37.07
C VAL A 263 -11.92 -8.54 -35.85
N ILE A 264 -12.96 -8.90 -35.10
CA ILE A 264 -13.22 -8.38 -33.75
C ILE A 264 -13.07 -9.55 -32.77
N ALA A 265 -12.19 -9.41 -31.78
CA ALA A 265 -11.92 -10.44 -30.78
C ALA A 265 -11.97 -9.84 -29.37
N GLY A 266 -12.66 -10.52 -28.44
CA GLY A 266 -12.70 -10.17 -27.02
C GLY A 266 -11.86 -11.14 -26.19
N TYR A 267 -11.15 -10.62 -25.21
CA TYR A 267 -10.31 -11.39 -24.29
C TYR A 267 -10.68 -11.02 -22.86
N ALA A 268 -11.06 -12.01 -22.06
CA ALA A 268 -11.48 -11.80 -20.68
C ALA A 268 -10.29 -11.71 -19.73
N ASP A 269 -10.44 -10.98 -18.63
CA ASP A 269 -9.50 -10.93 -17.49
C ASP A 269 -8.04 -10.60 -17.87
N GLN A 270 -7.83 -9.68 -18.82
CA GLN A 270 -6.49 -9.40 -19.36
C GLN A 270 -5.71 -8.35 -18.56
N ILE A 271 -6.40 -7.36 -17.99
CA ILE A 271 -5.78 -6.33 -17.16
C ILE A 271 -6.28 -6.51 -15.74
N ILE A 272 -5.39 -6.75 -14.78
CA ILE A 272 -5.72 -6.88 -13.37
C ILE A 272 -5.22 -5.63 -12.66
N ILE A 273 -6.14 -4.86 -12.11
CA ILE A 273 -5.87 -3.68 -11.29
C ILE A 273 -5.97 -4.11 -9.83
N LYS A 274 -4.92 -3.84 -9.05
CA LYS A 274 -4.86 -4.18 -7.63
C LYS A 274 -4.54 -2.94 -6.82
N ASN A 275 -5.28 -2.74 -5.74
CA ASN A 275 -4.90 -1.80 -4.70
C ASN A 275 -3.94 -2.49 -3.72
N VAL A 276 -2.67 -2.08 -3.73
CA VAL A 276 -1.63 -2.58 -2.81
C VAL A 276 -1.38 -1.62 -1.64
N GLY A 277 -2.11 -0.50 -1.61
CA GLY A 277 -2.01 0.53 -0.57
C GLY A 277 -2.84 0.23 0.67
N THR A 278 -2.87 1.21 1.57
CA THR A 278 -3.59 1.16 2.85
C THR A 278 -4.95 1.89 2.80
N GLY A 279 -5.17 2.77 1.82
CA GLY A 279 -6.43 3.47 1.57
C GLY A 279 -7.23 2.91 0.38
N PRO A 280 -8.53 3.24 0.25
CA PRO A 280 -9.33 2.84 -0.92
C PRO A 280 -8.82 3.54 -2.19
N LEU A 281 -8.63 2.77 -3.26
CA LEU A 281 -8.18 3.25 -4.57
C LEU A 281 -9.40 3.45 -5.49
N HIS A 282 -9.41 4.54 -6.26
CA HIS A 282 -10.47 4.90 -7.19
C HIS A 282 -9.92 5.02 -8.62
N PRO A 283 -9.95 3.92 -9.41
CA PRO A 283 -9.67 3.99 -10.83
C PRO A 283 -10.68 4.92 -11.53
N THR A 284 -10.19 5.88 -12.31
CA THR A 284 -11.01 6.90 -12.98
C THR A 284 -11.15 6.65 -14.48
N SER A 285 -10.14 6.07 -15.12
CA SER A 285 -10.18 5.69 -16.53
C SER A 285 -9.14 4.65 -16.87
N ILE A 286 -9.45 3.85 -17.90
CA ILE A 286 -8.50 2.98 -18.57
C ILE A 286 -8.61 3.27 -20.07
N THR A 287 -7.53 3.73 -20.69
CA THR A 287 -7.47 4.02 -22.13
C THR A 287 -6.31 3.30 -22.79
N SER A 288 -6.27 3.30 -24.11
CA SER A 288 -5.20 2.69 -24.92
C SER A 288 -4.69 3.69 -25.95
N ASP A 289 -3.41 3.61 -26.32
CA ASP A 289 -2.80 4.39 -27.41
C ASP A 289 -3.54 4.24 -28.76
N HIS A 290 -4.23 3.12 -28.96
CA HIS A 290 -4.97 2.81 -30.18
C HIS A 290 -6.48 2.74 -29.91
N SER A 291 -7.26 3.54 -30.63
CA SER A 291 -8.72 3.61 -30.46
C SER A 291 -9.48 2.33 -30.83
N TRP A 292 -8.84 1.43 -31.57
CA TRP A 292 -9.39 0.12 -31.94
C TRP A 292 -9.08 -0.99 -30.92
N VAL A 293 -8.31 -0.65 -29.87
CA VAL A 293 -8.07 -1.47 -28.67
C VAL A 293 -8.90 -0.88 -27.55
N THR A 294 -10.00 -1.53 -27.18
CA THR A 294 -10.93 -1.04 -26.16
C THR A 294 -10.96 -1.92 -24.94
N VAL A 295 -11.43 -1.36 -23.81
CA VAL A 295 -11.51 -2.03 -22.51
C VAL A 295 -12.95 -2.20 -22.06
N GLY A 296 -13.19 -3.23 -21.26
CA GLY A 296 -14.46 -3.51 -20.62
C GLY A 296 -14.75 -2.58 -19.43
N SER A 297 -15.82 -2.89 -18.70
CA SER A 297 -16.12 -2.24 -17.42
C SER A 297 -15.11 -2.62 -16.35
N PHE A 298 -14.88 -1.72 -15.41
CA PHE A 298 -14.00 -1.90 -14.26
C PHE A 298 -14.66 -1.31 -13.00
N LEU A 299 -14.21 -1.75 -11.83
CA LEU A 299 -14.65 -1.23 -10.54
C LEU A 299 -14.10 0.18 -10.30
N THR A 300 -14.97 1.07 -9.85
CA THR A 300 -14.62 2.47 -9.52
C THR A 300 -14.04 2.62 -8.11
N THR A 301 -14.01 1.54 -7.32
CA THR A 301 -13.47 1.55 -5.96
C THR A 301 -12.91 0.17 -5.62
N LEU A 302 -11.66 0.14 -5.15
CA LEU A 302 -10.97 -1.05 -4.69
C LEU A 302 -10.54 -0.84 -3.24
N ALA A 303 -11.03 -1.69 -2.34
CA ALA A 303 -10.54 -1.71 -0.96
C ALA A 303 -9.05 -2.12 -0.92
N PRO A 304 -8.31 -1.79 0.16
CA PRO A 304 -6.94 -2.25 0.36
C PRO A 304 -6.81 -3.77 0.14
N GLY A 305 -5.88 -4.18 -0.72
CA GLY A 305 -5.64 -5.58 -1.09
C GLY A 305 -6.59 -6.17 -2.13
N GLN A 306 -7.67 -5.48 -2.50
CA GLN A 306 -8.62 -5.94 -3.52
C GLN A 306 -8.04 -5.80 -4.93
N ALA A 307 -8.45 -6.70 -5.82
CA ALA A 307 -8.16 -6.63 -7.25
C ALA A 307 -9.44 -6.70 -8.09
N ASP A 308 -9.37 -6.17 -9.30
CA ASP A 308 -10.38 -6.24 -10.35
C ASP A 308 -9.74 -6.67 -11.67
N SER A 309 -10.45 -7.49 -12.45
CA SER A 309 -10.00 -7.98 -13.73
C SER A 309 -10.84 -7.37 -14.85
N VAL A 310 -10.17 -6.87 -15.88
CA VAL A 310 -10.77 -6.07 -16.95
C VAL A 310 -10.53 -6.76 -18.29
N ASP A 311 -11.63 -6.92 -19.03
CA ASP A 311 -11.63 -7.48 -20.38
C ASP A 311 -11.10 -6.46 -21.39
N ILE A 312 -10.57 -6.95 -22.51
CA ILE A 312 -10.21 -6.12 -23.66
C ILE A 312 -10.90 -6.60 -24.93
N THR A 313 -11.09 -5.69 -25.88
CA THR A 313 -11.59 -5.99 -27.23
C THR A 313 -10.63 -5.39 -28.26
N LEU A 314 -10.23 -6.21 -29.24
CA LEU A 314 -9.37 -5.83 -30.35
C LEU A 314 -10.20 -5.84 -31.63
N ASN A 315 -10.26 -4.71 -32.34
CA ASN A 315 -10.95 -4.58 -33.63
C ASN A 315 -9.96 -4.29 -34.75
N THR A 316 -9.58 -5.30 -35.53
CA THR A 316 -8.61 -5.16 -36.64
C THR A 316 -9.26 -4.74 -37.96
N THR A 317 -10.53 -4.28 -37.94
CA THR A 317 -11.24 -3.84 -39.15
C THR A 317 -10.61 -2.62 -39.78
N GLY A 318 -10.25 -2.75 -41.07
CA GLY A 318 -9.61 -1.68 -41.83
C GLY A 318 -8.13 -1.44 -41.48
N LEU A 319 -7.52 -2.29 -40.66
CA LEU A 319 -6.08 -2.22 -40.36
C LEU A 319 -5.26 -2.93 -41.45
N ALA A 320 -4.07 -2.41 -41.72
CA ALA A 320 -3.10 -3.06 -42.60
C ALA A 320 -2.38 -4.20 -41.85
N VAL A 321 -1.80 -5.13 -42.60
CA VAL A 321 -0.90 -6.15 -42.03
C VAL A 321 0.33 -5.46 -41.44
N GLY A 322 0.71 -5.84 -40.23
CA GLY A 322 1.83 -5.25 -39.51
C GLY A 322 1.76 -5.46 -38.01
N ILE A 323 2.76 -4.95 -37.29
CA ILE A 323 2.84 -5.01 -35.83
C ILE A 323 2.46 -3.64 -35.27
N TYR A 324 1.50 -3.62 -34.35
CA TYR A 324 1.04 -2.45 -33.64
C TYR A 324 1.42 -2.57 -32.17
N THR A 325 2.03 -1.53 -31.60
CA THR A 325 2.50 -1.53 -30.21
C THR A 325 2.04 -0.28 -29.46
N GLY A 326 1.66 -0.42 -28.20
CA GLY A 326 1.27 0.70 -27.35
C GLY A 326 1.15 0.29 -25.89
N HIS A 327 0.60 1.17 -25.07
CA HIS A 327 0.30 0.93 -23.66
C HIS A 327 -1.17 1.16 -23.37
N PHE A 328 -1.62 0.54 -22.28
CA PHE A 328 -2.80 1.03 -21.57
C PHE A 328 -2.39 2.10 -20.56
N HIS A 329 -3.27 3.07 -20.35
CA HIS A 329 -3.12 4.14 -19.37
C HIS A 329 -4.23 4.01 -18.33
N VAL A 330 -3.87 3.62 -17.11
CA VAL A 330 -4.80 3.48 -15.99
C VAL A 330 -4.63 4.69 -15.07
N ALA A 331 -5.62 5.59 -15.06
CA ALA A 331 -5.61 6.76 -14.19
C ALA A 331 -6.36 6.48 -12.87
N SER A 332 -5.84 6.98 -11.75
CA SER A 332 -6.45 6.81 -10.42
C SER A 332 -6.12 7.96 -9.47
N ASP A 333 -6.59 7.87 -8.22
CA ASP A 333 -6.28 8.79 -7.13
C ASP A 333 -5.05 8.38 -6.28
N ASP A 334 -4.27 7.42 -6.78
CA ASP A 334 -2.93 7.16 -6.26
C ASP A 334 -2.08 8.46 -6.31
N PRO A 335 -1.57 8.96 -5.17
CA PRO A 335 -0.87 10.24 -5.10
C PRO A 335 0.52 10.24 -5.74
N ASP A 336 1.20 9.09 -5.81
CA ASP A 336 2.55 9.00 -6.38
C ASP A 336 2.55 8.44 -7.81
N THR A 337 1.53 7.66 -8.14
CA THR A 337 1.34 7.09 -9.47
C THR A 337 -0.06 7.41 -10.05
N PRO A 338 -0.37 8.69 -10.34
CA PRO A 338 -1.70 9.09 -10.81
C PRO A 338 -2.12 8.44 -12.13
N VAL A 339 -1.14 8.06 -12.97
CA VAL A 339 -1.35 7.32 -14.22
C VAL A 339 -0.31 6.22 -14.35
N MET A 340 -0.77 4.97 -14.39
CA MET A 340 0.04 3.77 -14.62
C MET A 340 -0.01 3.37 -16.11
N ASN A 341 1.15 3.36 -16.78
CA ASN A 341 1.26 3.04 -18.22
C ASN A 341 1.53 1.55 -18.44
N LYS A 342 0.57 0.69 -18.06
CA LYS A 342 0.66 -0.77 -18.17
C LYS A 342 -0.72 -1.39 -18.46
N PRO A 343 -0.78 -2.58 -19.08
CA PRO A 343 0.34 -3.30 -19.73
C PRO A 343 0.84 -2.60 -21.00
N PHE A 344 2.09 -2.89 -21.37
CA PHE A 344 2.53 -2.76 -22.77
C PHE A 344 1.84 -3.84 -23.62
N TYR A 345 1.49 -3.53 -24.86
CA TYR A 345 0.97 -4.54 -25.79
C TYR A 345 1.67 -4.52 -27.14
N SER A 346 1.77 -5.71 -27.74
CA SER A 346 2.16 -5.90 -29.14
C SER A 346 1.14 -6.80 -29.84
N ILE A 347 0.54 -6.27 -30.91
CA ILE A 347 -0.52 -6.93 -31.67
C ILE A 347 -0.03 -7.08 -33.11
N GLU A 348 0.15 -8.32 -33.54
CA GLU A 348 0.46 -8.65 -34.92
C GLU A 348 -0.85 -8.82 -35.70
N VAL A 349 -1.07 -7.94 -36.67
CA VAL A 349 -2.16 -8.08 -37.65
C VAL A 349 -1.59 -8.81 -38.86
N THR A 350 -2.13 -9.99 -39.13
CA THR A 350 -1.70 -10.85 -40.24
C THR A 350 -2.74 -10.87 -41.35
N ALA A 351 -2.31 -11.23 -42.56
CA ALA A 351 -3.26 -11.68 -43.56
C ALA A 351 -3.81 -13.05 -43.12
N PRO A 352 -5.09 -13.36 -43.37
CA PRO A 352 -5.55 -14.74 -43.35
C PRO A 352 -4.54 -15.56 -44.14
N GLN A 353 -4.11 -16.70 -43.58
CA GLN A 353 -3.34 -17.66 -44.36
C GLN A 353 -4.19 -18.03 -45.58
N GLY A 354 -3.91 -17.41 -46.73
CA GLY A 354 -4.30 -17.96 -48.00
C GLY A 354 -3.74 -19.37 -48.14
N CYS A 355 -4.25 -20.13 -49.09
CA CYS A 355 -3.82 -21.50 -49.27
C CYS A 355 -2.63 -21.52 -50.25
N ASP A 356 -1.61 -22.35 -50.03
CA ASP A 356 -0.56 -22.55 -51.04
C ASP A 356 -1.06 -23.53 -52.11
N TYR A 357 -1.62 -23.00 -53.20
CA TYR A 357 -2.09 -23.78 -54.34
C TYR A 357 -1.96 -23.02 -55.66
N VAL A 358 -1.96 -23.77 -56.77
CA VAL A 358 -2.10 -23.23 -58.12
C VAL A 358 -3.56 -23.36 -58.52
N VAL A 359 -4.19 -22.25 -58.93
CA VAL A 359 -5.60 -22.25 -59.36
C VAL A 359 -5.77 -23.17 -60.57
N GLY A 360 -6.64 -24.17 -60.46
CA GLY A 360 -6.92 -25.18 -61.48
C GLY A 360 -6.02 -26.42 -61.44
N ASP A 361 -4.97 -26.47 -60.63
CA ASP A 361 -4.06 -27.63 -60.51
C ASP A 361 -4.63 -28.70 -59.56
N ALA A 362 -5.74 -29.30 -59.98
CA ALA A 362 -6.45 -30.30 -59.19
C ALA A 362 -5.63 -31.57 -58.92
N ASN A 363 -4.61 -31.86 -59.74
CA ASN A 363 -3.78 -33.06 -59.62
C ASN A 363 -2.40 -32.83 -58.95
N ASN A 364 -2.10 -31.60 -58.50
CA ASN A 364 -0.82 -31.22 -57.89
C ASN A 364 0.41 -31.45 -58.80
N SER A 365 0.29 -31.09 -60.08
CA SER A 365 1.39 -31.11 -61.04
C SER A 365 2.18 -29.80 -61.08
N ASN A 366 1.74 -28.76 -60.34
CA ASN A 366 2.15 -27.36 -60.42
C ASN A 366 1.77 -26.66 -61.73
N THR A 367 0.91 -27.27 -62.56
CA THR A 367 0.49 -26.73 -63.86
C THR A 367 -1.01 -26.93 -64.07
N PHE A 368 -1.72 -25.93 -64.60
CA PHE A 368 -3.14 -26.09 -64.97
C PHE A 368 -3.28 -26.53 -66.44
N THR A 369 -3.62 -27.79 -66.66
CA THR A 369 -3.72 -28.41 -67.99
C THR A 369 -5.02 -29.24 -68.16
N GLY A 370 -5.22 -29.83 -69.35
CA GLY A 370 -6.32 -30.77 -69.58
C GLY A 370 -6.28 -32.03 -68.68
N LEU A 371 -5.12 -32.33 -68.06
CA LEU A 371 -5.01 -33.43 -67.09
C LEU A 371 -5.75 -33.11 -65.79
N ASP A 372 -5.85 -31.84 -65.40
CA ASP A 372 -6.60 -31.41 -64.21
C ASP A 372 -8.11 -31.52 -64.40
N VAL A 373 -8.58 -31.27 -65.63
CA VAL A 373 -9.97 -31.55 -66.03
C VAL A 373 -10.26 -33.04 -65.89
N THR A 374 -9.35 -33.88 -66.41
CA THR A 374 -9.49 -35.34 -66.37
C THR A 374 -9.45 -35.85 -64.93
N TYR A 375 -8.58 -35.30 -64.09
CA TYR A 375 -8.49 -35.61 -62.67
C TYR A 375 -9.77 -35.22 -61.92
N SER A 376 -10.27 -34.01 -62.15
CA SER A 376 -11.51 -33.49 -61.55
C SER A 376 -12.72 -34.37 -61.92
N VAL A 377 -12.86 -34.74 -63.20
CA VAL A 377 -13.91 -35.67 -63.65
C VAL A 377 -13.77 -37.04 -62.98
N ARG A 378 -12.55 -37.56 -62.86
CA ARG A 378 -12.29 -38.85 -62.19
C ARG A 378 -12.67 -38.79 -60.72
N TYR A 379 -12.33 -37.71 -60.02
CA TYR A 379 -12.72 -37.46 -58.64
C TYR A 379 -14.25 -37.48 -58.48
N PHE A 380 -14.99 -36.71 -59.28
CA PHE A 380 -16.47 -36.70 -59.23
C PHE A 380 -17.13 -38.03 -59.60
N LYS A 381 -16.39 -38.95 -60.22
CA LYS A 381 -16.81 -40.33 -60.51
C LYS A 381 -16.41 -41.34 -59.42
N GLY A 382 -15.95 -40.88 -58.25
CA GLY A 382 -15.54 -41.72 -57.13
C GLY A 382 -14.06 -42.09 -57.11
N GLY A 383 -13.21 -41.36 -57.83
CA GLY A 383 -11.75 -41.50 -57.78
C GLY A 383 -11.11 -40.84 -56.55
N PRO A 384 -9.77 -40.84 -56.47
CA PRO A 384 -9.02 -40.17 -55.40
C PRO A 384 -9.35 -38.67 -55.34
N HIS A 385 -9.38 -38.12 -54.12
CA HIS A 385 -9.60 -36.70 -53.92
C HIS A 385 -8.39 -35.85 -54.36
N PRO A 386 -8.57 -34.56 -54.71
CA PRO A 386 -7.46 -33.65 -54.92
C PRO A 386 -6.49 -33.65 -53.73
N PRO A 387 -5.17 -33.62 -53.98
CA PRO A 387 -4.17 -33.68 -52.91
C PRO A 387 -4.13 -32.44 -52.01
N TYR A 388 -4.53 -31.27 -52.53
CA TYR A 388 -4.58 -30.04 -51.75
C TYR A 388 -5.98 -29.77 -51.24
N SER A 389 -6.08 -29.67 -49.92
CA SER A 389 -7.24 -29.14 -49.22
C SER A 389 -6.80 -28.03 -48.28
N CYS A 390 -7.64 -27.01 -48.11
CA CYS A 390 -7.34 -25.90 -47.23
C CYS A 390 -8.58 -25.44 -46.47
N ALA A 391 -8.38 -24.98 -45.24
CA ALA A 391 -9.42 -24.35 -44.45
C ALA A 391 -9.69 -22.95 -44.99
N CYS A 392 -10.90 -22.73 -45.50
CA CYS A 392 -11.34 -21.47 -46.10
C CYS A 392 -12.61 -20.99 -45.40
N PRO A 393 -12.51 -20.41 -44.18
CA PRO A 393 -13.68 -19.90 -43.47
C PRO A 393 -14.38 -18.79 -44.28
N PRO A 394 -15.72 -18.77 -44.39
CA PRO A 394 -16.70 -19.59 -43.65
C PRO A 394 -17.02 -20.96 -44.27
N HIS A 395 -16.47 -21.31 -45.43
CA HIS A 395 -16.84 -22.47 -46.26
C HIS A 395 -16.29 -23.82 -45.78
N GLY A 396 -15.46 -23.84 -44.74
CA GLY A 396 -14.86 -25.05 -44.18
C GLY A 396 -13.60 -25.49 -44.94
N THR A 397 -13.20 -26.76 -44.78
CA THR A 397 -12.02 -27.32 -45.45
C THR A 397 -12.40 -28.05 -46.72
N TRP A 398 -11.86 -27.64 -47.87
CA TRP A 398 -12.23 -28.21 -49.16
C TRP A 398 -11.09 -28.11 -50.19
N TYR A 399 -11.29 -28.68 -51.37
CA TYR A 399 -10.30 -28.80 -52.44
C TYR A 399 -10.16 -27.49 -53.25
N VAL A 400 -9.53 -26.50 -52.63
CA VAL A 400 -9.43 -25.11 -53.13
C VAL A 400 -8.82 -24.98 -54.53
N ALA A 401 -7.90 -25.86 -54.92
CA ALA A 401 -7.29 -25.84 -56.26
C ALA A 401 -8.29 -26.16 -57.39
N GLY A 402 -9.40 -26.83 -57.06
CA GLY A 402 -10.41 -27.23 -58.02
C GLY A 402 -11.44 -26.16 -58.35
N ASP A 403 -11.58 -25.11 -57.52
CA ASP A 403 -12.48 -23.98 -57.85
C ASP A 403 -11.78 -23.04 -58.82
N VAL A 404 -12.38 -22.94 -59.99
CA VAL A 404 -11.89 -22.08 -61.07
C VAL A 404 -12.95 -21.08 -61.52
N ASN A 405 -14.11 -21.05 -60.86
CA ASN A 405 -15.21 -20.16 -61.21
C ASN A 405 -15.53 -19.12 -60.13
N GLY A 406 -14.78 -19.13 -59.02
CA GLY A 406 -14.89 -18.17 -57.93
C GLY A 406 -16.10 -18.42 -57.03
N SER A 407 -16.66 -19.63 -57.03
CA SER A 407 -17.86 -19.96 -56.25
C SER A 407 -17.58 -20.32 -54.79
N CYS A 408 -16.31 -20.45 -54.40
CA CYS A 408 -15.89 -20.98 -53.11
C CYS A 408 -16.43 -22.40 -52.84
N SER A 409 -16.57 -23.19 -53.92
CA SER A 409 -16.98 -24.59 -53.87
C SER A 409 -16.33 -25.36 -55.01
N PHE A 410 -16.11 -26.67 -54.84
CA PHE A 410 -15.60 -27.53 -55.91
C PHE A 410 -16.67 -28.51 -56.39
N THR A 411 -17.25 -28.24 -57.56
CA THR A 411 -18.39 -28.97 -58.13
C THR A 411 -18.21 -29.28 -59.62
N GLY A 412 -19.20 -29.93 -60.25
CA GLY A 412 -19.21 -30.14 -61.71
C GLY A 412 -19.26 -28.84 -62.54
N LEU A 413 -19.64 -27.71 -61.93
CA LEU A 413 -19.59 -26.40 -62.59
C LEU A 413 -18.16 -25.94 -62.82
N ASP A 414 -17.25 -26.26 -61.92
CA ASP A 414 -15.82 -25.99 -62.05
C ASP A 414 -15.22 -26.76 -63.21
N VAL A 415 -15.56 -28.04 -63.36
CA VAL A 415 -15.16 -28.85 -64.52
C VAL A 415 -15.65 -28.20 -65.83
N THR A 416 -16.90 -27.73 -65.84
CA THR A 416 -17.48 -27.05 -67.01
C THR A 416 -16.71 -25.76 -67.32
N TYR A 417 -16.31 -25.01 -66.29
CA TYR A 417 -15.52 -23.79 -66.41
C TYR A 417 -14.10 -24.09 -66.90
N MET A 418 -13.41 -25.10 -66.37
CA MET A 418 -12.08 -25.51 -66.83
C MET A 418 -12.10 -25.87 -68.33
N VAL A 419 -13.09 -26.64 -68.79
CA VAL A 419 -13.26 -26.97 -70.20
C VAL A 419 -13.51 -25.73 -71.06
N ARG A 420 -14.29 -24.77 -70.55
CA ARG A 420 -14.55 -23.50 -71.25
C ARG A 420 -13.27 -22.67 -71.37
N TYR A 421 -12.45 -22.61 -70.33
CA TYR A 421 -11.15 -21.94 -70.35
C TYR A 421 -10.24 -22.53 -71.45
N PHE A 422 -10.06 -23.85 -71.51
CA PHE A 422 -9.24 -24.50 -72.55
C PHE A 422 -9.82 -24.36 -73.98
N LYS A 423 -11.07 -23.96 -74.14
CA LYS A 423 -11.70 -23.60 -75.41
C LYS A 423 -11.57 -22.11 -75.77
N GLY A 424 -10.77 -21.34 -75.03
CA GLY A 424 -10.54 -19.91 -75.25
C GLY A 424 -11.45 -18.98 -74.43
N GLY A 425 -12.04 -19.48 -73.34
CA GLY A 425 -12.82 -18.68 -72.39
C GLY A 425 -11.96 -17.85 -71.41
N PRO A 426 -12.61 -17.15 -70.46
CA PRO A 426 -11.92 -16.41 -69.40
C PRO A 426 -11.02 -17.30 -68.53
N GLY A 427 -9.96 -16.71 -67.96
CA GLY A 427 -9.02 -17.41 -67.07
C GLY A 427 -9.67 -17.91 -65.78
N PRO A 428 -9.04 -18.89 -65.10
CA PRO A 428 -9.57 -19.46 -63.86
C PRO A 428 -9.62 -18.41 -62.74
N ILE A 429 -10.70 -18.42 -61.96
CA ILE A 429 -10.98 -17.48 -60.88
C ILE A 429 -10.94 -18.26 -59.55
N PRO A 430 -10.01 -17.96 -58.63
CA PRO A 430 -9.98 -18.59 -57.31
C PRO A 430 -11.12 -18.06 -56.42
N CYS A 431 -11.41 -18.78 -55.34
CA CYS A 431 -12.30 -18.29 -54.29
C CYS A 431 -11.76 -16.99 -53.67
N PRO A 432 -12.55 -15.90 -53.61
CA PRO A 432 -12.12 -14.63 -53.03
C PRO A 432 -11.81 -14.70 -51.53
N ASP A 433 -12.39 -15.65 -50.79
CA ASP A 433 -12.21 -15.79 -49.34
C ASP A 433 -10.91 -16.56 -48.96
N CYS A 434 -10.28 -17.25 -49.92
CA CYS A 434 -9.01 -17.95 -49.73
C CYS A 434 -8.14 -17.91 -51.01
N PRO A 435 -7.60 -16.72 -51.35
CA PRO A 435 -6.74 -16.57 -52.52
C PRO A 435 -5.41 -17.34 -52.33
N PRO A 436 -4.77 -17.77 -53.42
CA PRO A 436 -3.46 -18.41 -53.36
C PRO A 436 -2.37 -17.42 -52.90
N ILE A 437 -1.48 -17.82 -51.98
CA ILE A 437 -0.51 -16.90 -51.33
C ILE A 437 0.59 -16.39 -52.28
N ASP A 438 1.03 -17.13 -53.31
CA ASP A 438 2.19 -16.68 -54.12
C ASP A 438 2.25 -17.25 -55.56
N ARG A 439 1.12 -17.71 -56.11
CA ARG A 439 1.05 -18.23 -57.50
C ARG A 439 -0.16 -17.68 -58.25
N LEU A 440 -0.25 -16.36 -58.34
CA LEU A 440 -1.03 -15.72 -59.40
C LEU A 440 -0.33 -16.01 -60.73
N LEU A 441 -1.04 -16.66 -61.66
CA LEU A 441 -0.64 -17.00 -63.03
C LEU A 441 0.48 -16.09 -63.59
N GLY A 442 1.73 -16.48 -63.35
CA GLY A 442 2.92 -15.78 -63.80
C GLY A 442 3.64 -16.58 -64.86
N ASN A 443 3.34 -16.30 -66.13
CA ASN A 443 4.13 -16.62 -67.33
C ASN A 443 4.53 -18.09 -67.54
N GLN A 444 3.73 -18.81 -68.32
CA GLN A 444 4.26 -19.75 -69.33
C GLN A 444 3.44 -19.61 -70.64
N PRO A 445 4.10 -19.76 -71.80
CA PRO A 445 3.67 -19.17 -73.07
C PRO A 445 2.46 -19.86 -73.65
N LEU A 446 1.69 -19.11 -74.47
CA LEU A 446 0.82 -19.66 -75.50
C LEU A 446 1.54 -20.83 -76.19
N GLU A 447 1.14 -22.08 -75.90
CA GLU A 447 1.51 -23.19 -76.76
C GLU A 447 0.85 -22.94 -78.12
N ARG A 448 1.72 -22.49 -79.04
CA ARG A 448 1.59 -22.35 -80.49
C ARG A 448 0.19 -22.61 -81.05
N LYS A 449 -0.38 -21.55 -81.64
CA LYS A 449 -0.99 -21.66 -82.97
C LYS A 449 -0.09 -22.54 -83.85
N VAL A 450 -0.52 -23.77 -84.14
CA VAL A 450 -0.03 -24.49 -85.31
C VAL A 450 -0.86 -23.99 -86.49
N GLU A 451 -0.41 -22.89 -87.11
CA GLU A 451 -0.83 -22.54 -88.46
C GLU A 451 -0.03 -23.38 -89.46
N ASN A 452 -0.75 -24.35 -90.05
CA ASN A 452 -0.66 -24.92 -91.40
C ASN A 452 0.54 -25.77 -91.88
N ILE A 453 0.16 -26.91 -92.51
CA ILE A 453 0.59 -27.57 -93.77
C ILE A 453 0.04 -29.02 -93.64
N ARG A 454 -0.97 -29.54 -94.36
CA ARG A 454 -1.53 -29.35 -95.71
C ARG A 454 -3.06 -29.40 -95.70
#